data_AF-A0A7G2CDV1-F1
#
_entry.id   AF-A0A7G2CDV1-F1
#
_cell.length_a   1.000
_cell.length_b   1.000
_cell.length_c   1.000
_cell.angle_alpha   90.00
_cell.angle_beta   90.00
_cell.angle_gamma   90.00
#
_symmetry.space_group_name_H-M   'P 1'
#
loop_
_entity.id
_entity.type
_entity.pdbx_description
1 polymer ?
#
loop_
_entity_poly.entity_id
_entity_poly.type
_entity_poly.pdbx_seq_one_letter_code
_entity_poly.pdbx_strand_id
1 'polypeptide(L)'
;MDVDTLLTRQMELHTSIRNPPTTPDQVAQLRDNMRNFLIFFNKMREYSQKLNTEVDTLFQCYMFISVGGAVNFDAQGRDGAVPMHQAKVLTREAAIELEPHVREAIPHEELMVYVGLSRDIRTALRVKIEDGNDINSAELSVKTAVEYLNFIDSKAKGDKDLLFKFYMVEDEKTLVNLLEECGDEEFMATYRETHPNYASTAKEGGDASPDDNFSLVPLPPQASFLKEVEAKSTVALCTTEKVPNRQRAAQAICQWLEDMPDQYVTSLGMNIMTAIAKMVTVFVREKRSAFCRVGCDIVSTVMQRITDQPFLSAEMNKPTSPLATIYGDWATALTKGVYVTVAAISLATDKAMRELSILSHGHPAVVKSLMMSLDSGSQTELRRKCLGYLGLCVCAQERREKGSFAAKSKAVTEVAVKYVNVGDSPSRKMARALCAVLESATGSKVPITDEKAAKLIALEKQKIMTAFKEGPRELECCLFDSNDFVSSMRPSLTSPSQVKAAANRSGKIGAGQPSDVKPPVVNHDDVPIPKLSASLQQKIRRKPPQ
;
A
#
# COMPACT_ATOMS: atom_id res chain seq x y z
N MET A 1 10.90 0.49 26.23
CA MET A 1 9.62 0.78 25.55
C MET A 1 8.66 -0.34 25.89
N ASP A 2 7.42 -0.04 26.25
CA ASP A 2 6.36 -1.06 26.37
C ASP A 2 5.74 -1.41 25.00
N VAL A 3 4.87 -2.44 24.96
CA VAL A 3 4.19 -2.93 23.74
C VAL A 3 3.39 -1.83 23.04
N ASP A 4 2.60 -1.05 23.79
CA ASP A 4 1.75 0.00 23.23
C ASP A 4 2.59 1.10 22.58
N THR A 5 3.70 1.46 23.22
CA THR A 5 4.69 2.41 22.68
C THR A 5 5.32 1.86 21.40
N LEU A 6 5.73 0.59 21.37
CA LEU A 6 6.34 -0.03 20.19
C LEU A 6 5.39 -0.03 18.98
N LEU A 7 4.14 -0.46 19.18
CA LEU A 7 3.11 -0.46 18.14
C LEU A 7 2.76 0.98 17.68
N THR A 8 2.74 1.93 18.61
CA THR A 8 2.51 3.35 18.28
C THR A 8 3.65 3.89 17.43
N ARG A 9 4.90 3.65 17.81
CA ARG A 9 6.08 4.11 17.06
C ARG A 9 6.17 3.50 15.67
N GLN A 10 5.84 2.22 15.53
CA GLN A 10 5.74 1.58 14.22
C GLN A 10 4.71 2.29 13.33
N MET A 11 3.52 2.55 13.85
CA MET A 11 2.47 3.23 13.10
C MET A 11 2.88 4.66 12.70
N GLU A 12 3.51 5.41 13.59
CA GLU A 12 4.09 6.73 13.29
C GLU A 12 5.12 6.64 12.15
N LEU A 13 6.00 5.63 12.17
CA LEU A 13 6.96 5.40 11.09
C LEU A 13 6.26 5.08 9.75
N HIS A 14 5.31 4.14 9.74
CA HIS A 14 4.59 3.74 8.53
C HIS A 14 3.77 4.88 7.91
N THR A 15 3.28 5.79 8.75
CA THR A 15 2.48 6.93 8.31
C THR A 15 3.33 8.13 7.87
N SER A 16 4.57 8.24 8.36
CA SER A 16 5.49 9.34 8.03
C SER A 16 6.29 9.13 6.74
N ILE A 17 6.53 7.90 6.30
CA ILE A 17 7.36 7.61 5.12
C ILE A 17 6.56 7.55 3.80
N ARG A 18 7.09 8.10 2.70
CA ARG A 18 6.44 8.07 1.37
C ARG A 18 6.39 6.68 0.77
N ASN A 19 7.53 5.98 0.80
CA ASN A 19 7.71 4.65 0.22
C ASN A 19 8.06 3.67 1.34
N PRO A 20 7.08 2.94 1.90
CA PRO A 20 7.34 1.95 2.92
C PRO A 20 8.23 0.81 2.38
N PRO A 21 9.25 0.37 3.14
CA PRO A 21 9.98 -0.85 2.83
C PRO A 21 9.08 -2.07 2.64
N THR A 22 9.36 -2.85 1.61
CA THR A 22 8.72 -4.16 1.32
C THR A 22 9.71 -5.31 1.38
N THR A 23 11.00 -5.04 1.63
CA THR A 23 12.04 -6.07 1.75
C THR A 23 12.97 -5.81 2.95
N PRO A 24 13.67 -6.85 3.45
CA PRO A 24 14.66 -6.72 4.53
C PRO A 24 15.74 -5.67 4.27
N ASP A 25 16.30 -5.65 3.06
CA ASP A 25 17.33 -4.67 2.69
C ASP A 25 16.80 -3.23 2.70
N GLN A 26 15.54 -3.03 2.32
CA GLN A 26 14.93 -1.71 2.35
C GLN A 26 14.70 -1.21 3.78
N VAL A 27 14.42 -2.08 4.75
CA VAL A 27 14.31 -1.68 6.17
C VAL A 27 15.69 -1.29 6.73
N ALA A 28 16.74 -2.06 6.40
CA ALA A 28 18.11 -1.69 6.77
C ALA A 28 18.52 -0.33 6.17
N GLN A 29 18.20 -0.10 4.88
CA GLN A 29 18.44 1.17 4.22
C GLN A 29 17.63 2.32 4.86
N LEU A 30 16.36 2.06 5.23
CA LEU A 30 15.52 3.04 5.92
C LEU A 30 16.15 3.45 7.26
N ARG A 31 16.64 2.49 8.04
CA ARG A 31 17.33 2.76 9.32
C ARG A 31 18.54 3.66 9.12
N ASP A 32 19.37 3.36 8.13
CA ASP A 32 20.58 4.14 7.86
C ASP A 32 20.22 5.56 7.37
N ASN A 33 19.20 5.69 6.52
CA ASN A 33 18.68 6.99 6.08
C ASN A 33 18.14 7.83 7.25
N MET A 34 17.34 7.24 8.14
CA MET A 34 16.79 7.93 9.31
C MET A 34 17.88 8.40 10.27
N ARG A 35 18.92 7.58 10.49
CA ARG A 35 20.11 7.98 11.26
C ARG A 35 20.84 9.17 10.60
N ASN A 36 21.03 9.12 9.28
CA ASN A 36 21.65 10.21 8.53
C ASN A 36 20.83 11.50 8.60
N PHE A 37 19.50 11.42 8.52
CA PHE A 37 18.61 12.57 8.67
C PHE A 37 18.69 13.17 10.09
N LEU A 38 18.78 12.33 11.12
CA LEU A 38 18.92 12.81 12.50
C LEU A 38 20.24 13.57 12.69
N ILE A 39 21.35 13.03 12.16
CA ILE A 39 22.65 13.71 12.16
C ILE A 39 22.56 15.03 11.39
N PHE A 40 21.91 15.04 10.23
CA PHE A 40 21.68 16.23 9.43
C PHE A 40 20.91 17.31 10.19
N PHE A 41 19.81 16.99 10.88
CA PHE A 41 19.08 17.97 11.69
C PHE A 41 19.96 18.57 12.80
N ASN A 42 20.73 17.74 13.50
CA ASN A 42 21.65 18.21 14.53
C ASN A 42 22.71 19.16 13.95
N LYS A 43 23.30 18.80 12.81
CA LYS A 43 24.30 19.62 12.12
C LYS A 43 23.72 20.90 11.57
N MET A 44 22.52 20.86 11.02
CA MET A 44 21.82 22.04 10.54
C MET A 44 21.54 23.03 11.68
N ARG A 45 21.18 22.57 12.88
CA ARG A 45 21.05 23.46 14.04
C ARG A 45 22.40 24.05 14.47
N GLU A 46 23.46 23.26 14.52
CA GLU A 46 24.82 23.73 14.81
C GLU A 46 25.26 24.84 13.82
N TYR A 47 25.07 24.62 12.52
CA TYR A 47 25.42 25.61 11.51
C TYR A 47 24.50 26.83 11.50
N SER A 48 23.21 26.67 11.80
CA SER A 48 22.28 27.80 11.94
C SER A 48 22.72 28.75 13.05
N GLN A 49 23.20 28.20 14.17
CA GLN A 49 23.76 28.99 15.28
C GLN A 49 25.08 29.65 14.89
N LYS A 50 25.99 28.91 14.23
CA LYS A 50 27.29 29.43 13.78
C LYS A 50 27.14 30.58 12.77
N LEU A 51 26.16 30.49 11.89
CA LEU A 51 25.86 31.50 10.86
C LEU A 51 24.89 32.58 11.35
N ASN A 52 24.39 32.49 12.59
CA ASN A 52 23.39 33.39 13.15
C ASN A 52 22.16 33.58 12.24
N THR A 53 21.61 32.46 11.76
CA THR A 53 20.46 32.41 10.85
C THR A 53 19.41 31.45 11.38
N GLU A 54 18.16 31.64 10.97
CA GLU A 54 17.10 30.68 11.23
C GLU A 54 17.35 29.35 10.50
N VAL A 55 16.94 28.24 11.14
CA VAL A 55 17.17 26.88 10.65
C VAL A 55 16.47 26.60 9.32
N ASP A 56 15.31 27.21 9.11
CA ASP A 56 14.54 27.10 7.87
C ASP A 56 15.22 27.84 6.72
N THR A 57 15.79 29.00 6.97
CA THR A 57 16.55 29.78 5.99
C THR A 57 17.80 29.00 5.54
N LEU A 58 18.50 28.34 6.47
CA LEU A 58 19.62 27.46 6.12
C LEU A 58 19.17 26.22 5.33
N PHE A 59 18.04 25.60 5.69
CA PHE A 59 17.47 24.49 4.92
C PHE A 59 17.10 24.92 3.49
N GLN A 60 16.45 26.06 3.32
CA GLN A 60 16.12 26.62 2.01
C GLN A 60 17.38 26.98 1.21
N CYS A 61 18.47 27.40 1.88
CA CYS A 61 19.76 27.62 1.23
C CYS A 61 20.36 26.33 0.67
N TYR A 62 20.34 25.22 1.42
CA TYR A 62 20.78 23.90 0.90
C TYR A 62 19.96 23.48 -0.33
N MET A 63 18.64 23.70 -0.27
CA MET A 63 17.77 23.46 -1.40
C MET A 63 18.19 24.36 -2.59
N PHE A 64 18.38 25.67 -2.41
CA PHE A 64 18.85 26.59 -3.45
C PHE A 64 20.16 26.13 -4.13
N ILE A 65 21.12 25.66 -3.33
CA ILE A 65 22.37 25.10 -3.85
C ILE A 65 22.11 23.83 -4.69
N SER A 66 21.17 22.97 -4.28
CA SER A 66 20.85 21.71 -4.98
C SER A 66 20.40 21.90 -6.44
N VAL A 67 19.79 23.04 -6.77
CA VAL A 67 19.31 23.39 -8.12
C VAL A 67 20.29 24.27 -8.89
N GLY A 68 21.54 24.40 -8.41
CA GLY A 68 22.58 25.18 -9.07
C GLY A 68 22.36 26.69 -9.01
N GLY A 69 21.64 27.19 -7.99
CA GLY A 69 21.37 28.62 -7.82
C GLY A 69 20.36 29.19 -8.81
N ALA A 70 19.65 28.34 -9.56
CA ALA A 70 18.57 28.79 -10.44
C ALA A 70 17.29 29.06 -9.64
N VAL A 71 16.62 30.18 -9.93
CA VAL A 71 15.38 30.63 -9.27
C VAL A 71 14.20 29.65 -9.48
N ASN A 72 14.32 28.69 -10.39
CA ASN A 72 13.22 27.84 -10.85
C ASN A 72 13.21 26.45 -10.18
N PHE A 73 12.91 26.46 -8.88
CA PHE A 73 12.74 25.27 -8.05
C PHE A 73 11.58 24.36 -8.50
N ASP A 74 10.53 24.95 -9.08
CA ASP A 74 9.31 24.25 -9.51
C ASP A 74 9.47 23.51 -10.85
N ALA A 75 10.64 23.63 -11.51
CA ALA A 75 10.95 22.91 -12.74
C ALA A 75 11.52 21.50 -12.49
N GLN A 76 11.69 21.07 -11.23
CA GLN A 76 11.94 19.66 -10.92
C GLN A 76 10.75 18.83 -11.41
N GLY A 77 11.05 17.82 -12.23
CA GLY A 77 10.10 17.07 -13.04
C GLY A 77 8.83 16.65 -12.30
N ARG A 78 7.70 16.87 -12.98
CA ARG A 78 6.36 16.39 -12.62
C ARG A 78 6.30 14.85 -12.65
N ASP A 79 6.93 14.18 -11.71
CA ASP A 79 6.59 12.80 -11.37
C ASP A 79 5.58 12.81 -10.23
N GLY A 80 4.30 12.87 -10.60
CA GLY A 80 3.16 12.74 -9.69
C GLY A 80 2.09 13.80 -9.91
N ALA A 81 0.88 13.35 -10.26
CA ALA A 81 -0.31 14.20 -10.44
C ALA A 81 -1.04 14.45 -9.11
N VAL A 82 -0.34 14.95 -8.09
CA VAL A 82 -0.99 15.52 -6.90
C VAL A 82 -1.09 17.04 -7.15
N PRO A 83 -2.30 17.64 -7.18
CA PRO A 83 -2.45 19.09 -7.27
C PRO A 83 -1.82 19.71 -6.03
N MET A 84 -0.60 20.23 -6.17
CA MET A 84 0.00 21.06 -5.14
C MET A 84 -0.72 22.41 -5.20
N HIS A 85 -1.65 22.65 -4.27
CA HIS A 85 -2.10 24.01 -4.04
C HIS A 85 -0.87 24.80 -3.60
N GLN A 86 -0.46 25.76 -4.44
CA GLN A 86 0.59 26.73 -4.11
C GLN A 86 0.13 27.50 -2.88
N ALA A 87 0.62 27.11 -1.71
CA ALA A 87 0.53 27.89 -0.49
C ALA A 87 1.87 28.59 -0.28
N LYS A 88 1.76 29.89 0.04
CA LYS A 88 2.77 30.88 0.42
C LYS A 88 4.20 30.59 -0.08
N VAL A 89 4.57 31.24 -1.18
CA VAL A 89 5.96 31.41 -1.59
C VAL A 89 6.67 32.12 -0.43
N LEU A 90 7.40 31.38 0.39
CA LEU A 90 8.33 31.98 1.35
C LEU A 90 9.33 32.81 0.54
N THR A 91 9.49 34.07 0.91
CA THR A 91 10.45 34.99 0.28
C THR A 91 11.85 34.40 0.40
N ARG A 92 12.44 34.02 -0.74
CA ARG A 92 13.70 33.26 -0.81
C ARG A 92 14.96 34.14 -0.80
N GLU A 93 14.78 35.46 -0.69
CA GLU A 93 15.85 36.46 -0.69
C GLU A 93 16.88 36.15 0.39
N ALA A 94 16.43 35.87 1.63
CA ALA A 94 17.32 35.54 2.74
C ALA A 94 18.17 34.27 2.49
N ALA A 95 17.61 33.25 1.83
CA ALA A 95 18.36 32.02 1.53
C ALA A 95 19.38 32.21 0.39
N ILE A 96 19.08 33.08 -0.58
CA ILE A 96 19.98 33.44 -1.68
C ILE A 96 21.13 34.29 -1.16
N GLU A 97 20.85 35.27 -0.31
CA GLU A 97 21.86 36.12 0.34
C GLU A 97 22.78 35.34 1.29
N LEU A 98 22.25 34.28 1.92
CA LEU A 98 22.99 33.40 2.81
C LEU A 98 23.96 32.45 2.07
N GLU A 99 23.71 32.13 0.79
CA GLU A 99 24.44 31.09 0.06
C GLU A 99 25.98 31.26 0.02
N PRO A 100 26.52 32.46 -0.26
CA PRO A 100 27.97 32.66 -0.26
C PRO A 100 28.59 32.39 1.12
N HIS A 101 27.91 32.82 2.18
CA HIS A 101 28.36 32.64 3.57
C HIS A 101 28.33 31.16 3.99
N VAL A 102 27.34 30.39 3.51
CA VAL A 102 27.28 28.94 3.74
C VAL A 102 28.43 28.21 3.06
N ARG A 103 28.79 28.59 1.82
CA ARG A 103 29.94 28.01 1.10
C ARG A 103 31.28 28.33 1.76
N GLU A 104 31.39 29.48 2.42
CA GLU A 104 32.58 29.86 3.17
C GLU A 104 32.67 29.11 4.52
N ALA A 105 31.53 28.92 5.20
CA ALA A 105 31.50 28.38 6.55
C ALA A 105 31.53 26.84 6.66
N ILE A 106 31.15 26.13 5.58
CA ILE A 106 31.03 24.67 5.54
C ILE A 106 31.97 24.11 4.45
N PRO A 107 32.85 23.13 4.76
CA PRO A 107 33.68 22.48 3.76
C PRO A 107 32.85 21.93 2.59
N HIS A 108 33.34 22.10 1.36
CA HIS A 108 32.57 21.77 0.15
C HIS A 108 32.02 20.33 0.15
N GLU A 109 32.82 19.34 0.53
CA GLU A 109 32.39 17.93 0.58
C GLU A 109 31.24 17.71 1.56
N GLU A 110 31.33 18.31 2.75
CA GLU A 110 30.31 18.22 3.79
C GLU A 110 29.02 18.96 3.39
N LEU A 111 29.17 20.13 2.76
CA LEU A 111 28.06 20.90 2.22
C LEU A 111 27.27 20.10 1.17
N MET A 112 27.95 19.42 0.25
CA MET A 112 27.28 18.62 -0.78
C MET A 112 26.52 17.42 -0.19
N VAL A 113 26.98 16.86 0.94
CA VAL A 113 26.23 15.84 1.69
C VAL A 113 24.95 16.41 2.27
N TYR A 114 24.99 17.59 2.90
CA TYR A 114 23.79 18.25 3.46
C TYR A 114 22.80 18.68 2.39
N VAL A 115 23.30 19.16 1.24
CA VAL A 115 22.49 19.45 0.06
C VAL A 115 21.78 18.18 -0.42
N GLY A 116 22.48 17.04 -0.52
CA GLY A 116 21.86 15.75 -0.84
C GLY A 116 20.78 15.34 0.16
N LEU A 117 21.09 15.37 1.45
CA LEU A 117 20.16 14.99 2.53
C LEU A 117 18.91 15.89 2.58
N SER A 118 19.04 17.18 2.26
CA SER A 118 17.90 18.12 2.18
C SER A 118 16.89 17.75 1.08
N ARG A 119 17.38 17.19 -0.04
CA ARG A 119 16.52 16.65 -1.10
C ARG A 119 15.93 15.31 -0.67
N ASP A 120 16.77 14.41 -0.16
CA ASP A 120 16.39 13.04 0.11
C ASP A 120 15.31 12.98 1.21
N ILE A 121 15.38 13.83 2.24
CA ILE A 121 14.36 13.90 3.29
C ILE A 121 12.97 14.28 2.76
N ARG A 122 12.87 15.18 1.76
CA ARG A 122 11.59 15.55 1.11
C ARG A 122 10.98 14.40 0.34
N THR A 123 11.82 13.51 -0.19
CA THR A 123 11.39 12.30 -0.91
C THR A 123 11.13 11.12 0.03
N ALA A 124 11.76 11.10 1.20
CA ALA A 124 11.59 10.05 2.20
C ALA A 124 10.34 10.27 3.05
N LEU A 125 10.09 11.49 3.52
CA LEU A 125 8.99 11.83 4.43
C LEU A 125 7.77 12.40 3.70
N ARG A 126 6.58 12.15 4.23
CA ARG A 126 5.30 12.71 3.76
C ARG A 126 5.06 14.15 4.20
N VAL A 127 5.90 14.68 5.09
CA VAL A 127 5.86 16.08 5.51
C VAL A 127 6.42 16.94 4.38
N LYS A 128 5.72 18.04 4.08
CA LYS A 128 6.23 19.09 3.19
C LYS A 128 7.07 20.01 4.07
N ILE A 129 8.37 20.08 3.85
CA ILE A 129 9.27 20.89 4.68
C ILE A 129 9.45 22.25 4.03
N GLU A 130 8.76 23.26 4.54
CA GLU A 130 8.80 24.63 4.02
C GLU A 130 9.31 25.62 5.07
N ASP A 131 8.83 25.52 6.31
CA ASP A 131 9.18 26.43 7.40
C ASP A 131 9.78 25.73 8.64
N GLY A 132 10.10 26.53 9.67
CA GLY A 132 10.66 26.02 10.92
C GLY A 132 9.75 25.03 11.67
N ASN A 133 8.43 25.15 11.58
CA ASN A 133 7.51 24.20 12.21
C ASN A 133 7.51 22.86 11.50
N ASP A 134 7.60 22.86 10.15
CA ASP A 134 7.74 21.63 9.38
C ASP A 134 9.07 20.93 9.68
N ILE A 135 10.16 21.70 9.83
CA ILE A 135 11.47 21.18 10.24
C ILE A 135 11.37 20.52 11.62
N ASN A 136 10.73 21.18 12.60
CA ASN A 136 10.53 20.61 13.94
C ASN A 136 9.71 19.31 13.89
N SER A 137 8.66 19.28 13.06
CA SER A 137 7.78 18.12 12.90
C SER A 137 8.49 16.95 12.22
N ALA A 138 9.26 17.23 11.16
CA ALA A 138 10.07 16.25 10.46
C ALA A 138 11.20 15.72 11.37
N GLU A 139 11.87 16.59 12.13
CA GLU A 139 12.90 16.19 13.10
C GLU A 139 12.32 15.29 14.19
N LEU A 140 11.15 15.62 14.74
CA LEU A 140 10.48 14.77 15.73
C LEU A 140 10.13 13.40 15.13
N SER A 141 9.57 13.37 13.92
CA SER A 141 9.25 12.11 13.22
C SER A 141 10.48 11.25 12.95
N VAL A 142 11.62 11.88 12.60
CA VAL A 142 12.89 11.17 12.41
C VAL A 142 13.43 10.67 13.74
N LYS A 143 13.35 11.45 14.82
CA LYS A 143 13.78 11.03 16.16
C LYS A 143 13.03 9.79 16.63
N THR A 144 11.70 9.79 16.53
CA THR A 144 10.86 8.66 16.95
C THR A 144 11.08 7.44 16.04
N ALA A 145 11.27 7.65 14.74
CA ALA A 145 11.66 6.60 13.80
C ALA A 145 13.01 5.95 14.17
N VAL A 146 14.04 6.75 14.45
CA VAL A 146 15.36 6.26 14.86
C VAL A 146 15.26 5.51 16.20
N GLU A 147 14.50 6.04 17.16
CA GLU A 147 14.24 5.40 18.46
C GLU A 147 13.71 3.97 18.27
N TYR A 148 12.66 3.82 17.46
CA TYR A 148 12.03 2.55 17.17
C TYR A 148 12.91 1.61 16.36
N LEU A 149 13.50 2.08 15.26
CA LEU A 149 14.36 1.27 14.39
C LEU A 149 15.59 0.76 15.15
N ASN A 150 16.17 1.57 16.06
CA ASN A 150 17.27 1.13 16.92
C ASN A 150 16.81 0.07 17.93
N PHE A 151 15.61 0.22 18.49
CA PHE A 151 15.05 -0.78 19.40
C PHE A 151 14.91 -2.12 18.70
N ILE A 152 14.20 -2.18 17.56
CA ILE A 152 13.97 -3.45 16.87
C ILE A 152 15.26 -4.06 16.29
N ASP A 153 16.22 -3.24 15.86
CA ASP A 153 17.55 -3.69 15.41
C ASP A 153 18.37 -4.31 16.55
N SER A 154 18.27 -3.77 17.76
CA SER A 154 18.91 -4.34 18.96
C SER A 154 18.35 -5.73 19.30
N LYS A 155 17.05 -5.93 19.10
CA LYS A 155 16.38 -7.23 19.33
C LYS A 155 16.68 -8.21 18.20
N ALA A 156 16.74 -7.73 16.96
CA ALA A 156 17.12 -8.52 15.81
C ALA A 156 18.62 -8.91 15.80
N LYS A 157 19.47 -8.32 16.66
CA LYS A 157 20.92 -8.58 16.74
C LYS A 157 21.62 -8.45 15.38
N GLY A 158 21.13 -7.55 14.52
CA GLY A 158 21.67 -7.31 13.18
C GLY A 158 21.18 -8.26 12.08
N ASP A 159 20.28 -9.21 12.39
CA ASP A 159 19.59 -10.03 11.39
C ASP A 159 18.56 -9.17 10.63
N LYS A 160 18.74 -9.06 9.30
CA LYS A 160 17.87 -8.24 8.45
C LYS A 160 16.47 -8.81 8.30
N ASP A 161 16.34 -10.14 8.23
CA ASP A 161 15.04 -10.81 8.09
C ASP A 161 14.23 -10.66 9.37
N LEU A 162 14.88 -10.80 10.52
CA LEU A 162 14.24 -10.59 11.81
C LEU A 162 13.90 -9.11 12.06
N LEU A 163 14.77 -8.18 11.65
CA LEU A 163 14.48 -6.74 11.64
C LEU A 163 13.25 -6.43 10.79
N PHE A 164 13.14 -7.06 9.61
CA PHE A 164 11.98 -6.93 8.73
C PHE A 164 10.71 -7.48 9.38
N LYS A 165 10.79 -8.65 10.05
CA LYS A 165 9.65 -9.19 10.80
C LYS A 165 9.17 -8.20 11.86
N PHE A 166 10.06 -7.67 12.70
CA PHE A 166 9.69 -6.65 13.69
C PHE A 166 9.06 -5.40 13.06
N TYR A 167 9.64 -4.92 11.96
CA TYR A 167 9.08 -3.79 11.21
C TYR A 167 7.66 -4.06 10.69
N MET A 168 7.32 -5.31 10.37
CA MET A 168 6.02 -5.72 9.83
C MET A 168 4.97 -6.11 10.88
N VAL A 169 5.31 -6.16 12.16
CA VAL A 169 4.43 -6.68 13.23
C VAL A 169 3.42 -5.65 13.71
N GLU A 170 2.15 -5.87 13.47
CA GLU A 170 1.10 -4.86 13.72
C GLU A 170 0.19 -5.19 14.91
N ASP A 171 0.43 -6.30 15.61
CA ASP A 171 -0.37 -6.74 16.74
C ASP A 171 0.49 -7.14 17.94
N GLU A 172 -0.08 -6.96 19.13
CA GLU A 172 0.55 -7.23 20.42
C GLU A 172 1.02 -8.68 20.56
N LYS A 173 0.23 -9.67 20.12
CA LYS A 173 0.56 -11.08 20.32
C LYS A 173 1.80 -11.46 19.52
N THR A 174 1.82 -11.13 18.23
CA THR A 174 2.97 -11.41 17.36
C THR A 174 4.23 -10.66 17.83
N LEU A 175 4.08 -9.42 18.32
CA LEU A 175 5.21 -8.66 18.85
C LEU A 175 5.81 -9.32 20.10
N VAL A 176 4.95 -9.72 21.04
CA VAL A 176 5.36 -10.37 22.28
C VAL A 176 6.00 -11.72 21.98
N ASN A 177 5.44 -12.52 21.06
CA ASN A 177 6.03 -13.79 20.66
C ASN A 177 7.43 -13.60 20.04
N LEU A 178 7.62 -12.62 19.14
CA LEU A 178 8.93 -12.33 18.58
C LEU A 178 9.93 -11.86 19.64
N LEU A 179 9.49 -11.05 20.61
CA LEU A 179 10.35 -10.59 21.71
C LEU A 179 10.72 -11.74 22.67
N GLU A 180 9.79 -12.67 22.91
CA GLU A 180 10.03 -13.91 23.67
C GLU A 180 11.04 -14.82 22.94
N GLU A 181 10.87 -15.05 21.64
CA GLU A 181 11.80 -15.81 20.79
C GLU A 181 13.21 -15.18 20.74
N CYS A 182 13.29 -13.85 20.83
CA CYS A 182 14.57 -13.13 20.89
C CYS A 182 15.27 -13.22 22.26
N GLY A 183 14.60 -13.77 23.27
CA GLY A 183 15.12 -13.96 24.63
C GLY A 183 15.19 -12.68 25.46
N ASP A 184 14.26 -11.74 25.26
CA ASP A 184 14.23 -10.45 25.97
C ASP A 184 13.59 -10.56 27.38
N GLU A 185 14.27 -11.27 28.29
CA GLU A 185 13.73 -11.58 29.63
C GLU A 185 13.36 -10.35 30.45
N GLU A 186 14.08 -9.24 30.30
CA GLU A 186 13.77 -7.98 31.00
C GLU A 186 12.43 -7.40 30.54
N PHE A 187 12.21 -7.33 29.22
CA PHE A 187 10.93 -6.90 28.66
C PHE A 187 9.81 -7.86 29.03
N MET A 188 10.06 -9.17 28.94
CA MET A 188 9.08 -10.21 29.23
C MET A 188 8.69 -10.26 30.71
N ALA A 189 9.59 -9.89 31.62
CA ALA A 189 9.29 -9.74 33.05
C ALA A 189 8.29 -8.59 33.27
N THR A 190 8.58 -7.39 32.73
CA THR A 190 7.67 -6.23 32.81
C THR A 190 6.33 -6.50 32.13
N TYR A 191 6.33 -7.22 31.00
CA TYR A 191 5.11 -7.57 30.30
C TYR A 191 4.24 -8.55 31.11
N ARG A 192 4.85 -9.58 31.74
CA ARG A 192 4.14 -10.54 32.62
C ARG A 192 3.54 -9.88 33.86
N GLU A 193 4.22 -8.90 34.45
CA GLU A 193 3.70 -8.14 35.59
C GLU A 193 2.44 -7.32 35.22
N THR A 194 2.42 -6.77 34.01
CA THR A 194 1.29 -5.97 33.50
C THR A 194 0.18 -6.82 32.87
N HIS A 195 0.47 -8.08 32.50
CA HIS A 195 -0.45 -9.02 31.86
C HIS A 195 -0.45 -10.38 32.56
N PRO A 196 -1.07 -10.49 33.76
CA PRO A 196 -1.01 -11.69 34.61
C PRO A 196 -1.65 -12.95 33.99
N ASN A 197 -2.45 -12.80 32.93
CA ASN A 197 -3.05 -13.91 32.18
C ASN A 197 -2.21 -14.36 30.98
N TYR A 198 -1.00 -13.82 30.79
CA TYR A 198 -0.10 -14.24 29.71
C TYR A 198 0.48 -15.63 30.01
N ALA A 199 0.19 -16.59 29.13
CA ALA A 199 0.83 -17.90 29.13
C ALA A 199 1.99 -17.89 28.13
N SER A 200 3.22 -18.06 28.64
CA SER A 200 4.44 -18.17 27.84
C SER A 200 4.35 -19.36 26.88
N THR A 201 4.72 -19.16 25.62
CA THR A 201 4.76 -20.22 24.60
C THR A 201 6.14 -20.89 24.51
N ALA A 202 7.14 -20.37 25.22
CA ALA A 202 8.50 -20.86 25.15
C ALA A 202 8.74 -22.06 26.08
N LYS A 203 8.36 -23.27 25.65
CA LYS A 203 9.02 -24.56 26.01
C LYS A 203 8.43 -25.73 25.23
N GLU A 204 9.11 -26.14 24.16
CA GLU A 204 9.80 -27.44 24.02
C GLU A 204 10.39 -27.52 22.60
N GLY A 205 11.67 -27.89 22.51
CA GLY A 205 12.36 -28.03 21.24
C GLY A 205 11.72 -29.11 20.38
N GLY A 206 11.25 -28.72 19.20
CA GLY A 206 10.75 -29.58 18.15
C GLY A 206 10.44 -28.71 16.94
N ASP A 207 10.83 -29.17 15.75
CA ASP A 207 10.58 -28.53 14.45
C ASP A 207 9.27 -27.73 14.44
N ALA A 208 9.38 -26.39 14.50
CA ALA A 208 8.23 -25.52 14.47
C ALA A 208 7.73 -25.41 13.03
N SER A 209 6.88 -26.36 12.66
CA SER A 209 5.84 -26.15 11.66
C SER A 209 4.95 -24.98 12.12
N PRO A 210 4.46 -24.12 11.21
CA PRO A 210 3.68 -22.95 11.57
C PRO A 210 2.26 -23.38 11.98
N ASP A 211 2.07 -23.76 13.24
CA ASP A 211 0.74 -24.02 13.79
C ASP A 211 0.20 -22.78 14.52
N ASP A 212 -0.75 -22.15 13.83
CA ASP A 212 -1.75 -21.20 14.29
C ASP A 212 -2.47 -21.69 15.57
N ASN A 213 -1.93 -21.40 16.75
CA ASN A 213 -2.75 -21.42 17.97
C ASN A 213 -3.49 -20.08 18.12
N PHE A 214 -4.46 -19.86 17.22
CA PHE A 214 -5.64 -19.05 17.52
C PHE A 214 -6.37 -19.74 18.67
N SER A 215 -6.56 -19.04 19.79
CA SER A 215 -7.51 -19.53 20.79
C SER A 215 -8.88 -19.50 20.11
N LEU A 216 -9.34 -20.67 19.64
CA LEU A 216 -10.61 -20.85 18.95
C LEU A 216 -11.72 -20.30 19.84
N VAL A 217 -12.26 -19.15 19.45
CA VAL A 217 -13.44 -18.60 20.12
C VAL A 217 -14.60 -19.49 19.68
N PRO A 218 -15.23 -20.25 20.59
CA PRO A 218 -16.25 -21.22 20.21
C PRO A 218 -17.39 -20.54 19.46
N LEU A 219 -17.89 -21.20 18.42
CA LEU A 219 -19.02 -20.71 17.64
C LEU A 219 -20.28 -20.66 18.52
N PRO A 220 -20.96 -19.51 18.61
CA PRO A 220 -22.19 -19.40 19.39
C PRO A 220 -23.32 -20.28 18.83
N PRO A 221 -24.21 -20.82 19.68
CA PRO A 221 -25.42 -21.50 19.23
C PRO A 221 -26.32 -20.58 18.38
N GLN A 222 -27.03 -21.16 17.41
CA GLN A 222 -27.85 -20.40 16.44
C GLN A 222 -28.85 -19.44 17.10
N ALA A 223 -29.43 -19.85 18.23
CA ALA A 223 -30.42 -19.06 18.97
C ALA A 223 -29.82 -17.79 19.60
N SER A 224 -28.54 -17.78 19.97
CA SER A 224 -27.84 -16.60 20.54
C SER A 224 -26.91 -15.91 19.55
N PHE A 225 -26.64 -16.53 18.39
CA PHE A 225 -25.63 -16.08 17.43
C PHE A 225 -25.74 -14.60 17.07
N LEU A 226 -26.93 -14.14 16.65
CA LEU A 226 -27.12 -12.74 16.26
C LEU A 226 -26.85 -11.77 17.41
N LYS A 227 -27.33 -12.10 18.62
CA LYS A 227 -27.12 -11.27 19.81
C LYS A 227 -25.63 -11.19 20.18
N GLU A 228 -24.89 -12.27 19.99
CA GLU A 228 -23.44 -12.31 20.25
C GLU A 228 -22.65 -11.52 19.19
N VAL A 229 -23.04 -11.61 17.91
CA VAL A 229 -22.49 -10.77 16.84
C VAL A 229 -22.72 -9.29 17.13
N GLU A 230 -23.92 -8.89 17.55
CA GLU A 230 -24.25 -7.51 17.93
C GLU A 230 -23.43 -7.02 19.14
N ALA A 231 -23.27 -7.89 20.16
CA ALA A 231 -22.46 -7.58 21.33
C ALA A 231 -20.98 -7.36 20.96
N LYS A 232 -20.39 -8.26 20.16
CA LYS A 232 -19.00 -8.12 19.69
C LYS A 232 -18.82 -6.91 18.77
N SER A 233 -19.80 -6.63 17.90
CA SER A 233 -19.81 -5.45 17.03
C SER A 233 -19.80 -4.15 17.85
N THR A 234 -20.57 -4.13 18.95
CA THR A 234 -20.58 -3.01 19.90
C THR A 234 -19.22 -2.82 20.59
N VAL A 235 -18.59 -3.90 21.05
CA VAL A 235 -17.23 -3.85 21.64
C VAL A 235 -16.21 -3.34 20.61
N ALA A 236 -16.25 -3.86 19.39
CA ALA A 236 -15.35 -3.45 18.30
C ALA A 236 -15.45 -1.95 17.97
N LEU A 237 -16.66 -1.39 18.06
CA LEU A 237 -16.95 0.03 17.82
C LEU A 237 -16.68 0.95 19.03
N CYS A 238 -16.50 0.41 20.23
CA CYS A 238 -16.36 1.19 21.45
C CYS A 238 -15.00 1.92 21.52
N THR A 239 -15.00 3.25 21.42
CA THR A 239 -13.75 4.04 21.39
C THR A 239 -13.05 4.14 22.74
N THR A 240 -13.76 3.88 23.84
CA THR A 240 -13.19 3.83 25.20
C THR A 240 -12.61 2.46 25.54
N GLU A 241 -12.89 1.44 24.73
CA GLU A 241 -12.36 0.09 24.91
C GLU A 241 -10.90 0.01 24.42
N LYS A 242 -10.11 -0.86 25.05
CA LYS A 242 -8.71 -1.06 24.67
C LYS A 242 -8.61 -1.56 23.23
N VAL A 243 -7.60 -1.07 22.51
CA VAL A 243 -7.35 -1.38 21.09
C VAL A 243 -7.30 -2.90 20.84
N PRO A 244 -6.55 -3.71 21.61
CA PRO A 244 -6.51 -5.16 21.38
C PRO A 244 -7.87 -5.84 21.59
N ASN A 245 -8.67 -5.37 22.55
CA ASN A 245 -10.00 -5.94 22.82
C ASN A 245 -10.97 -5.68 21.66
N ARG A 246 -10.92 -4.47 21.08
CA ARG A 246 -11.72 -4.12 19.90
C ARG A 246 -11.36 -4.98 18.69
N GLN A 247 -10.06 -5.18 18.46
CA GLN A 247 -9.57 -6.02 17.37
C GLN A 247 -9.96 -7.50 17.56
N ARG A 248 -9.77 -8.06 18.76
CA ARG A 248 -10.17 -9.44 19.09
C ARG A 248 -11.67 -9.66 18.93
N ALA A 249 -12.50 -8.67 19.27
CA ALA A 249 -13.94 -8.76 19.07
C ALA A 249 -14.32 -8.88 17.58
N ALA A 250 -13.66 -8.11 16.70
CA ALA A 250 -13.89 -8.21 15.26
C ALA A 250 -13.30 -9.50 14.65
N GLN A 251 -12.13 -9.94 15.11
CA GLN A 251 -11.54 -11.22 14.69
C GLN A 251 -12.43 -12.40 15.06
N ALA A 252 -13.03 -12.39 16.26
CA ALA A 252 -14.00 -13.42 16.66
C ALA A 252 -15.22 -13.44 15.72
N ILE A 253 -15.73 -12.26 15.31
CA ILE A 253 -16.80 -12.19 14.31
C ILE A 253 -16.34 -12.81 12.97
N CYS A 254 -15.15 -12.48 12.48
CA CYS A 254 -14.61 -13.04 11.24
C CYS A 254 -14.55 -14.57 11.31
N GLN A 255 -13.94 -15.11 12.37
CA GLN A 255 -13.84 -16.56 12.61
C GLN A 255 -15.22 -17.22 12.63
N TRP A 256 -16.18 -16.65 13.36
CA TRP A 256 -17.53 -17.18 13.43
C TRP A 256 -18.25 -17.20 12.08
N LEU A 257 -17.96 -16.23 11.20
CA LEU A 257 -18.54 -16.17 9.86
C LEU A 257 -17.91 -17.19 8.90
N GLU A 258 -16.65 -17.55 9.12
CA GLU A 258 -15.96 -18.62 8.41
C GLU A 258 -16.49 -19.99 8.86
N ASP A 259 -16.65 -20.19 10.17
CA ASP A 259 -17.02 -21.47 10.77
C ASP A 259 -18.53 -21.75 10.78
N MET A 260 -19.39 -20.74 10.57
CA MET A 260 -20.84 -20.91 10.70
C MET A 260 -21.39 -21.92 9.69
N PRO A 261 -22.28 -22.85 10.09
CA PRO A 261 -22.96 -23.76 9.16
C PRO A 261 -23.88 -23.03 8.15
N ASP A 262 -24.09 -23.60 6.97
CA ASP A 262 -24.93 -23.01 5.90
C ASP A 262 -26.39 -22.73 6.35
N GLN A 263 -26.87 -23.48 7.35
CA GLN A 263 -28.18 -23.27 7.98
C GLN A 263 -28.27 -21.91 8.68
N TYR A 264 -27.18 -21.43 9.28
CA TYR A 264 -27.11 -20.11 9.92
C TYR A 264 -27.17 -19.03 8.84
N VAL A 265 -26.41 -19.21 7.76
CA VAL A 265 -26.40 -18.28 6.63
C VAL A 265 -27.80 -18.14 6.04
N THR A 266 -28.48 -19.26 5.79
CA THR A 266 -29.82 -19.29 5.19
C THR A 266 -30.87 -18.57 6.06
N SER A 267 -30.78 -18.74 7.39
CA SER A 267 -31.80 -18.23 8.32
C SER A 267 -31.51 -16.83 8.86
N LEU A 268 -30.25 -16.46 9.02
CA LEU A 268 -29.80 -15.23 9.69
C LEU A 268 -29.04 -14.26 8.77
N GLY A 269 -28.75 -14.61 7.52
CA GLY A 269 -27.80 -13.88 6.67
C GLY A 269 -28.03 -12.37 6.57
N MET A 270 -29.26 -11.92 6.34
CA MET A 270 -29.57 -10.47 6.28
C MET A 270 -29.45 -9.77 7.65
N ASN A 271 -29.78 -10.47 8.74
CA ASN A 271 -29.65 -9.93 10.08
C ASN A 271 -28.16 -9.79 10.46
N ILE A 272 -27.35 -10.79 10.10
CA ILE A 272 -25.88 -10.75 10.26
C ILE A 272 -25.29 -9.57 9.50
N MET A 273 -25.63 -9.43 8.21
CA MET A 273 -25.22 -8.30 7.37
C MET A 273 -25.53 -6.95 8.02
N THR A 274 -26.75 -6.82 8.55
CA THR A 274 -27.21 -5.58 9.20
C THR A 274 -26.44 -5.32 10.50
N ALA A 275 -26.22 -6.34 11.33
CA ALA A 275 -25.53 -6.22 12.63
C ALA A 275 -24.06 -5.81 12.50
N ILE A 276 -23.38 -6.23 11.43
CA ILE A 276 -21.96 -5.92 11.21
C ILE A 276 -21.73 -4.68 10.32
N ALA A 277 -22.74 -4.21 9.59
CA ALA A 277 -22.60 -3.18 8.55
C ALA A 277 -21.84 -1.93 9.01
N LYS A 278 -22.22 -1.37 10.17
CA LYS A 278 -21.59 -0.19 10.75
C LYS A 278 -20.16 -0.46 11.19
N MET A 279 -19.92 -1.59 11.87
CA MET A 279 -18.59 -1.99 12.33
C MET A 279 -17.63 -2.14 11.15
N VAL A 280 -18.03 -2.88 10.11
CA VAL A 280 -17.23 -3.08 8.91
C VAL A 280 -16.90 -1.75 8.23
N THR A 281 -17.88 -0.85 8.08
CA THR A 281 -17.67 0.48 7.49
C THR A 281 -16.64 1.31 8.27
N VAL A 282 -16.62 1.20 9.60
CA VAL A 282 -15.62 1.87 10.45
C VAL A 282 -14.25 1.21 10.32
N PHE A 283 -14.19 -0.12 10.37
CA PHE A 283 -12.95 -0.88 10.34
C PHE A 283 -12.22 -0.73 9.02
N VAL A 284 -12.90 -0.84 7.88
CA VAL A 284 -12.30 -0.63 6.55
C VAL A 284 -11.70 0.77 6.41
N ARG A 285 -12.19 1.76 7.18
CA ARG A 285 -11.70 3.15 7.16
C ARG A 285 -10.66 3.44 8.24
N GLU A 286 -10.27 2.46 9.05
CA GLU A 286 -9.21 2.63 10.03
C GLU A 286 -7.87 2.85 9.31
N LYS A 287 -7.13 3.84 9.79
CA LYS A 287 -5.71 4.11 9.52
C LYS A 287 -4.80 3.01 10.07
N ARG A 288 -5.23 2.25 11.09
CA ARG A 288 -4.54 1.05 11.58
C ARG A 288 -4.83 -0.12 10.65
N SER A 289 -3.81 -0.60 9.97
CA SER A 289 -3.90 -1.69 9.00
C SER A 289 -4.47 -2.98 9.59
N ALA A 290 -4.15 -3.33 10.84
CA ALA A 290 -4.73 -4.49 11.51
C ALA A 290 -6.27 -4.45 11.56
N PHE A 291 -6.87 -3.31 11.93
CA PHE A 291 -8.32 -3.11 11.93
C PHE A 291 -8.90 -3.13 10.51
N CYS A 292 -8.22 -2.45 9.59
CA CYS A 292 -8.67 -2.40 8.20
C CYS A 292 -8.70 -3.78 7.56
N ARG A 293 -7.66 -4.59 7.75
CA ARG A 293 -7.56 -5.96 7.24
C ARG A 293 -8.70 -6.83 7.76
N VAL A 294 -8.93 -6.85 9.08
CA VAL A 294 -10.07 -7.60 9.65
C VAL A 294 -11.40 -7.12 9.07
N GLY A 295 -11.59 -5.82 8.88
CA GLY A 295 -12.78 -5.29 8.20
C GLY A 295 -12.92 -5.79 6.75
N CYS A 296 -11.82 -5.84 6.00
CA CYS A 296 -11.77 -6.33 4.62
C CYS A 296 -11.99 -7.85 4.53
N ASP A 297 -11.46 -8.61 5.47
CA ASP A 297 -11.65 -10.06 5.58
C ASP A 297 -13.11 -10.38 5.87
N ILE A 298 -13.73 -9.67 6.82
CA ILE A 298 -15.18 -9.80 7.10
C ILE A 298 -16.02 -9.51 5.85
N VAL A 299 -15.73 -8.45 5.08
CA VAL A 299 -16.44 -8.18 3.81
C VAL A 299 -16.32 -9.38 2.88
N SER A 300 -15.10 -9.88 2.67
CA SER A 300 -14.81 -10.96 1.73
C SER A 300 -15.50 -12.26 2.15
N THR A 301 -15.32 -12.67 3.40
CA THR A 301 -15.94 -13.87 3.99
C THR A 301 -17.46 -13.80 3.89
N VAL A 302 -18.08 -12.69 4.31
CA VAL A 302 -19.53 -12.58 4.28
C VAL A 302 -20.06 -12.63 2.86
N MET A 303 -19.47 -11.87 1.94
CA MET A 303 -19.87 -11.91 0.54
C MET A 303 -19.77 -13.32 -0.03
N GLN A 304 -18.67 -14.05 0.21
CA GLN A 304 -18.52 -15.42 -0.28
C GLN A 304 -19.58 -16.38 0.26
N ARG A 305 -19.99 -16.23 1.52
CA ARG A 305 -20.99 -17.10 2.15
C ARG A 305 -22.43 -16.77 1.74
N ILE A 306 -22.76 -15.48 1.58
CA ILE A 306 -24.15 -15.04 1.35
C ILE A 306 -24.56 -14.96 -0.12
N THR A 307 -23.61 -14.83 -1.05
CA THR A 307 -23.90 -14.46 -2.45
C THR A 307 -24.82 -15.45 -3.15
N ASP A 308 -24.61 -16.74 -2.94
CA ASP A 308 -25.39 -17.80 -3.58
C ASP A 308 -26.68 -18.16 -2.83
N GLN A 309 -27.01 -17.42 -1.76
CA GLN A 309 -28.15 -17.75 -0.92
C GLN A 309 -29.48 -17.25 -1.52
N PRO A 310 -30.57 -18.05 -1.46
CA PRO A 310 -31.86 -17.69 -2.03
C PRO A 310 -32.43 -16.36 -1.50
N PHE A 311 -32.21 -16.06 -0.21
CA PHE A 311 -32.71 -14.82 0.40
C PHE A 311 -32.11 -13.58 -0.24
N LEU A 312 -30.85 -13.63 -0.70
CA LEU A 312 -30.16 -12.47 -1.25
C LEU A 312 -30.78 -12.08 -2.59
N SER A 313 -31.12 -13.07 -3.43
CA SER A 313 -31.83 -12.83 -4.68
C SER A 313 -33.21 -12.18 -4.47
N ALA A 314 -33.89 -12.52 -3.37
CA ALA A 314 -35.16 -11.89 -3.00
C ALA A 314 -34.98 -10.45 -2.50
N GLU A 315 -33.87 -10.14 -1.84
CA GLU A 315 -33.54 -8.80 -1.33
C GLU A 315 -33.02 -7.85 -2.42
N MET A 316 -32.22 -8.34 -3.37
CA MET A 316 -31.65 -7.52 -4.45
C MET A 316 -32.69 -6.82 -5.33
N ASN A 317 -33.91 -7.34 -5.39
CA ASN A 317 -35.00 -6.79 -6.19
C ASN A 317 -35.91 -5.83 -5.40
N LYS A 318 -35.69 -5.66 -4.09
CA LYS A 318 -36.52 -4.80 -3.24
C LYS A 318 -35.96 -3.36 -3.17
N PRO A 319 -36.74 -2.33 -3.54
CA PRO A 319 -36.30 -0.93 -3.50
C PRO A 319 -35.91 -0.43 -2.10
N THR A 320 -36.46 -1.03 -1.05
CA THR A 320 -36.25 -0.66 0.36
C THR A 320 -35.28 -1.59 1.10
N SER A 321 -34.55 -2.45 0.38
CA SER A 321 -33.63 -3.40 1.04
C SER A 321 -32.49 -2.65 1.73
N PRO A 322 -32.15 -3.00 2.99
CA PRO A 322 -30.96 -2.45 3.66
C PRO A 322 -29.67 -2.80 2.91
N LEU A 323 -29.70 -3.83 2.05
CA LEU A 323 -28.57 -4.27 1.24
C LEU A 323 -27.98 -3.15 0.37
N ALA A 324 -28.82 -2.28 -0.19
CA ALA A 324 -28.36 -1.17 -1.02
C ALA A 324 -27.50 -0.18 -0.22
N THR A 325 -27.91 0.14 1.01
CA THR A 325 -27.15 1.00 1.91
C THR A 325 -25.84 0.33 2.32
N ILE A 326 -25.90 -0.95 2.74
CA ILE A 326 -24.72 -1.71 3.19
C ILE A 326 -23.67 -1.79 2.08
N TYR A 327 -24.06 -2.22 0.88
CA TYR A 327 -23.15 -2.31 -0.26
C TYR A 327 -22.60 -0.95 -0.71
N GLY A 328 -23.45 0.09 -0.71
CA GLY A 328 -23.04 1.44 -1.05
C GLY A 328 -21.99 1.99 -0.07
N ASP A 329 -22.21 1.80 1.23
CA ASP A 329 -21.33 2.24 2.30
C ASP A 329 -20.00 1.47 2.29
N TRP A 330 -20.06 0.15 2.14
CA TRP A 330 -18.86 -0.70 2.04
C TRP A 330 -18.02 -0.35 0.82
N ALA A 331 -18.63 -0.19 -0.37
CA ALA A 331 -17.91 0.22 -1.57
C ALA A 331 -17.28 1.61 -1.42
N THR A 332 -18.00 2.56 -0.80
CA THR A 332 -17.49 3.91 -0.54
C THR A 332 -16.33 3.89 0.47
N ALA A 333 -16.40 3.03 1.49
CA ALA A 333 -15.34 2.86 2.47
C ALA A 333 -14.09 2.23 1.84
N LEU A 334 -14.25 1.12 1.12
CA LEU A 334 -13.16 0.37 0.49
C LEU A 334 -12.41 1.23 -0.54
N THR A 335 -13.12 1.92 -1.42
CA THR A 335 -12.49 2.78 -2.44
C THR A 335 -11.58 3.87 -1.87
N LYS A 336 -11.81 4.32 -0.62
CA LYS A 336 -10.91 5.26 0.06
C LYS A 336 -9.59 4.63 0.50
N GLY A 337 -9.59 3.33 0.81
CA GLY A 337 -8.39 2.59 1.18
C GLY A 337 -7.53 2.18 -0.01
N VAL A 338 -8.14 1.99 -1.19
CA VAL A 338 -7.50 1.40 -2.37
C VAL A 338 -6.23 2.14 -2.83
N TYR A 339 -6.15 3.45 -2.60
CA TYR A 339 -5.04 4.30 -3.02
C TYR A 339 -4.26 4.90 -1.84
N VAL A 340 -4.45 4.41 -0.62
CA VAL A 340 -3.61 4.84 0.49
C VAL A 340 -2.21 4.28 0.32
N THR A 341 -1.25 4.99 0.89
CA THR A 341 0.17 4.69 0.81
C THR A 341 0.62 3.56 1.75
N VAL A 342 -0.21 3.18 2.73
CA VAL A 342 0.04 2.00 3.56
C VAL A 342 -0.31 0.75 2.74
N ALA A 343 0.71 0.01 2.30
CA ALA A 343 0.55 -1.13 1.39
C ALA A 343 -0.43 -2.19 1.93
N ALA A 344 -0.36 -2.52 3.23
CA ALA A 344 -1.28 -3.49 3.86
C ALA A 344 -2.75 -3.07 3.73
N ILE A 345 -3.06 -1.78 3.92
CA ILE A 345 -4.43 -1.24 3.75
C ILE A 345 -4.82 -1.24 2.28
N SER A 346 -3.96 -0.72 1.39
CA SER A 346 -4.27 -0.64 -0.04
C SER A 346 -4.52 -2.02 -0.65
N LEU A 347 -3.70 -3.02 -0.32
CA LEU A 347 -3.85 -4.39 -0.81
C LEU A 347 -5.12 -5.06 -0.25
N ALA A 348 -5.38 -4.93 1.05
CA ALA A 348 -6.57 -5.53 1.67
C ALA A 348 -7.87 -4.91 1.14
N THR A 349 -7.91 -3.58 1.03
CA THR A 349 -9.09 -2.87 0.51
C THR A 349 -9.29 -3.09 -0.99
N ASP A 350 -8.21 -3.21 -1.77
CA ASP A 350 -8.29 -3.62 -3.18
C ASP A 350 -8.88 -5.02 -3.31
N LYS A 351 -8.34 -6.01 -2.59
CA LYS A 351 -8.84 -7.39 -2.59
C LYS A 351 -10.32 -7.45 -2.21
N ALA A 352 -10.71 -6.83 -1.09
CA ALA A 352 -12.11 -6.81 -0.65
C ALA A 352 -13.03 -6.03 -1.60
N MET A 353 -12.54 -4.99 -2.28
CA MET A 353 -13.32 -4.28 -3.30
C MET A 353 -13.51 -5.13 -4.56
N ARG A 354 -12.53 -5.92 -4.97
CA ARG A 354 -12.67 -6.88 -6.08
C ARG A 354 -13.71 -7.95 -5.74
N GLU A 355 -13.61 -8.55 -4.56
CA GLU A 355 -14.61 -9.50 -4.03
C GLU A 355 -16.02 -8.89 -4.05
N LEU A 356 -16.20 -7.70 -3.45
CA LEU A 356 -17.49 -7.02 -3.42
C LEU A 356 -18.01 -6.70 -4.84
N SER A 357 -17.13 -6.33 -5.76
CA SER A 357 -17.53 -6.01 -7.15
C SER A 357 -18.05 -7.23 -7.91
N ILE A 358 -17.44 -8.39 -7.69
CA ILE A 358 -17.82 -9.67 -8.30
C ILE A 358 -19.09 -10.20 -7.64
N LEU A 359 -19.07 -10.33 -6.32
CA LEU A 359 -20.10 -11.04 -5.55
C LEU A 359 -21.37 -10.20 -5.33
N SER A 360 -21.32 -8.88 -5.51
CA SER A 360 -22.55 -8.07 -5.55
C SER A 360 -23.32 -8.19 -6.87
N HIS A 361 -22.79 -8.92 -7.86
CA HIS A 361 -23.37 -9.07 -9.19
C HIS A 361 -23.80 -7.73 -9.81
N GLY A 362 -22.95 -6.71 -9.75
CA GLY A 362 -23.27 -5.40 -10.32
C GLY A 362 -24.49 -4.72 -9.66
N HIS A 363 -24.63 -4.88 -8.34
CA HIS A 363 -25.66 -4.19 -7.58
C HIS A 363 -25.59 -2.66 -7.81
N PRO A 364 -26.72 -1.97 -8.06
CA PRO A 364 -26.72 -0.55 -8.44
C PRO A 364 -26.00 0.37 -7.45
N ALA A 365 -26.10 0.07 -6.14
CA ALA A 365 -25.41 0.85 -5.11
C ALA A 365 -23.88 0.77 -5.24
N VAL A 366 -23.32 -0.41 -5.55
CA VAL A 366 -21.86 -0.58 -5.76
C VAL A 366 -21.41 0.17 -7.00
N VAL A 367 -22.14 0.00 -8.11
CA VAL A 367 -21.85 0.71 -9.38
C VAL A 367 -21.91 2.22 -9.18
N LYS A 368 -22.93 2.72 -8.48
CA LYS A 368 -23.06 4.14 -8.15
C LYS A 368 -21.88 4.65 -7.30
N SER A 369 -21.51 3.92 -6.24
CA SER A 369 -20.36 4.30 -5.41
C SER A 369 -19.05 4.34 -6.20
N LEU A 370 -18.81 3.37 -7.09
CA LEU A 370 -17.64 3.34 -7.98
C LEU A 370 -17.61 4.55 -8.94
N MET A 371 -18.75 4.88 -9.55
CA MET A 371 -18.86 6.06 -10.42
C MET A 371 -18.64 7.37 -9.65
N MET A 372 -19.20 7.50 -8.43
CA MET A 372 -18.96 8.67 -7.58
C MET A 372 -17.48 8.80 -7.17
N SER A 373 -16.81 7.68 -6.87
CA SER A 373 -15.37 7.67 -6.59
C SER A 373 -14.54 8.05 -7.82
N LEU A 374 -14.99 7.71 -9.02
CA LEU A 374 -14.37 8.17 -10.27
C LEU A 374 -14.55 9.68 -10.50
N ASP A 375 -15.72 10.24 -10.22
CA ASP A 375 -15.96 11.68 -10.45
C ASP A 375 -15.28 12.57 -9.41
N SER A 376 -15.19 12.11 -8.16
CA SER A 376 -14.54 12.85 -7.07
C SER A 376 -13.03 12.60 -6.96
N GLY A 377 -12.52 11.50 -7.52
CA GLY A 377 -11.13 11.07 -7.40
C GLY A 377 -10.17 11.77 -8.36
N SER A 378 -9.15 12.43 -7.82
CA SER A 378 -8.00 12.93 -8.61
C SER A 378 -6.88 11.88 -8.78
N GLN A 379 -6.87 10.85 -7.93
CA GLN A 379 -5.80 9.84 -7.88
C GLN A 379 -5.88 8.87 -9.07
N THR A 380 -4.77 8.71 -9.79
CA THR A 380 -4.67 7.87 -10.99
C THR A 380 -4.95 6.41 -10.68
N GLU A 381 -4.41 5.91 -9.57
CA GLU A 381 -4.58 4.51 -9.15
C GLU A 381 -6.02 4.19 -8.77
N LEU A 382 -6.71 5.11 -8.08
CA LEU A 382 -8.13 4.99 -7.80
C LEU A 382 -8.95 4.91 -9.10
N ARG A 383 -8.67 5.80 -10.07
CA ARG A 383 -9.37 5.81 -11.36
C ARG A 383 -9.19 4.50 -12.12
N ARG A 384 -7.94 4.05 -12.24
CA ARG A 384 -7.59 2.77 -12.86
C ARG A 384 -8.35 1.63 -12.22
N LYS A 385 -8.30 1.49 -10.89
CA LYS A 385 -8.94 0.39 -10.19
C LYS A 385 -10.47 0.44 -10.25
N CYS A 386 -11.09 1.61 -10.06
CA CYS A 386 -12.54 1.76 -10.19
C CYS A 386 -13.07 1.40 -11.58
N LEU A 387 -12.35 1.73 -12.66
CA LEU A 387 -12.70 1.32 -14.01
C LEU A 387 -12.65 -0.22 -14.17
N GLY A 388 -11.65 -0.86 -13.55
CA GLY A 388 -11.55 -2.32 -13.52
C GLY A 388 -12.69 -2.97 -12.71
N TYR A 389 -13.00 -2.44 -11.54
CA TYR A 389 -14.10 -2.90 -10.68
C TYR A 389 -15.46 -2.80 -11.39
N LEU A 390 -15.71 -1.72 -12.14
CA LEU A 390 -16.89 -1.61 -12.99
C LEU A 390 -16.93 -2.73 -14.05
N GLY A 391 -15.79 -3.10 -14.63
CA GLY A 391 -15.67 -4.23 -15.55
C GLY A 391 -16.05 -5.56 -14.88
N LEU A 392 -15.59 -5.79 -13.65
CA LEU A 392 -15.96 -6.95 -12.84
C LEU A 392 -17.47 -6.97 -12.55
N CYS A 393 -18.06 -5.84 -12.17
CA CYS A 393 -19.51 -5.73 -11.95
C CYS A 393 -20.32 -6.07 -13.21
N VAL A 394 -19.90 -5.59 -14.38
CA VAL A 394 -20.55 -5.88 -15.66
C VAL A 394 -20.47 -7.38 -15.96
N CYS A 395 -19.27 -7.96 -15.84
CA CYS A 395 -19.04 -9.39 -16.12
C CYS A 395 -19.83 -10.29 -15.16
N ALA A 396 -19.84 -9.96 -13.86
CA ALA A 396 -20.55 -10.74 -12.86
C ALA A 396 -22.08 -10.69 -13.05
N GLN A 397 -22.64 -9.53 -13.41
CA GLN A 397 -24.07 -9.41 -13.69
C GLN A 397 -24.45 -10.14 -14.99
N GLU A 398 -23.65 -10.01 -16.04
CA GLU A 398 -23.89 -10.70 -17.32
C GLU A 398 -23.82 -12.22 -17.18
N ARG A 399 -22.94 -12.72 -16.29
CA ARG A 399 -22.85 -14.15 -15.97
C ARG A 399 -24.06 -14.66 -15.20
N ARG A 400 -24.62 -13.84 -14.30
CA ARG A 400 -25.81 -14.19 -13.51
C ARG A 400 -27.07 -14.18 -14.36
N GLU A 401 -27.26 -13.14 -15.17
CA GLU A 401 -28.44 -12.98 -16.01
C GLU A 401 -28.04 -12.29 -17.33
N LYS A 402 -27.95 -13.09 -18.40
CA LYS A 402 -27.48 -12.64 -19.71
C LYS A 402 -28.35 -11.50 -20.26
N GLY A 403 -27.73 -10.40 -20.70
CA GLY A 403 -28.41 -9.22 -21.24
C GLY A 403 -29.02 -8.28 -20.20
N SER A 404 -28.99 -8.63 -18.91
CA SER A 404 -29.59 -7.80 -17.84
C SER A 404 -28.85 -6.49 -17.59
N PHE A 405 -27.56 -6.41 -17.94
CA PHE A 405 -26.79 -5.18 -17.75
C PHE A 405 -27.16 -4.08 -18.76
N ALA A 406 -27.84 -4.41 -19.86
CA ALA A 406 -28.21 -3.44 -20.90
C ALA A 406 -28.98 -2.23 -20.33
N ALA A 407 -29.89 -2.44 -19.37
CA ALA A 407 -30.65 -1.38 -18.72
C ALA A 407 -29.80 -0.40 -17.90
N LYS A 408 -28.67 -0.87 -17.35
CA LYS A 408 -27.73 -0.07 -16.52
C LYS A 408 -26.53 0.46 -17.32
N SER A 409 -26.38 0.00 -18.57
CA SER A 409 -25.19 0.20 -19.38
C SER A 409 -24.91 1.64 -19.77
N LYS A 410 -25.94 2.48 -19.93
CA LYS A 410 -25.79 3.85 -20.44
C LYS A 410 -24.83 4.69 -19.58
N ALA A 411 -25.08 4.75 -18.27
CA ALA A 411 -24.30 5.57 -17.35
C ALA A 411 -22.84 5.08 -17.23
N VAL A 412 -22.64 3.76 -17.20
CA VAL A 412 -21.30 3.14 -17.16
C VAL A 412 -20.56 3.36 -18.48
N THR A 413 -21.27 3.31 -19.62
CA THR A 413 -20.71 3.60 -20.94
C THR A 413 -20.25 5.04 -21.05
N GLU A 414 -21.05 6.00 -20.59
CA GLU A 414 -20.68 7.42 -20.57
C GLU A 414 -19.39 7.66 -19.76
N VAL A 415 -19.27 7.02 -18.58
CA VAL A 415 -18.05 7.08 -17.76
C VAL A 415 -16.86 6.43 -18.47
N ALA A 416 -17.03 5.25 -19.06
CA ALA A 416 -15.96 4.56 -19.77
C ALA A 416 -15.45 5.43 -20.94
N VAL A 417 -16.34 5.96 -21.78
CA VAL A 417 -16.02 6.83 -22.91
C VAL A 417 -15.32 8.11 -22.46
N LYS A 418 -15.78 8.75 -21.37
CA LYS A 418 -15.10 9.91 -20.75
C LYS A 418 -13.64 9.58 -20.42
N TYR A 419 -13.39 8.44 -19.76
CA TYR A 419 -12.06 8.06 -19.31
C TYR A 419 -11.13 7.50 -20.39
N VAL A 420 -11.65 7.09 -21.55
CA VAL A 420 -10.83 6.81 -22.74
C VAL A 420 -10.09 8.07 -23.20
N ASN A 421 -10.70 9.26 -23.04
CA ASN A 421 -10.16 10.52 -23.56
C ASN A 421 -9.38 11.33 -22.52
N VAL A 422 -9.77 11.28 -21.24
CA VAL A 422 -9.28 12.22 -20.21
C VAL A 422 -8.34 11.58 -19.17
N GLY A 423 -8.25 10.25 -19.09
CA GLY A 423 -7.43 9.55 -18.09
C GLY A 423 -5.92 9.61 -18.36
N ASP A 424 -5.11 9.21 -17.37
CA ASP A 424 -3.69 8.83 -17.56
C ASP A 424 -3.56 7.54 -18.40
N SER A 425 -2.34 7.17 -18.81
CA SER A 425 -2.15 6.02 -19.72
C SER A 425 -2.74 4.70 -19.18
N PRO A 426 -2.44 4.28 -17.94
CA PRO A 426 -3.13 3.15 -17.28
C PRO A 426 -4.65 3.29 -17.21
N SER A 427 -5.18 4.44 -16.78
CA SER A 427 -6.63 4.65 -16.70
C SER A 427 -7.32 4.57 -18.07
N ARG A 428 -6.71 5.14 -19.13
CA ARG A 428 -7.24 5.02 -20.50
C ARG A 428 -7.24 3.58 -20.98
N LYS A 429 -6.20 2.79 -20.64
CA LYS A 429 -6.15 1.37 -20.98
C LYS A 429 -7.27 0.59 -20.29
N MET A 430 -7.48 0.83 -19.00
CA MET A 430 -8.59 0.22 -18.27
C MET A 430 -9.96 0.66 -18.79
N ALA A 431 -10.13 1.94 -19.13
CA ALA A 431 -11.37 2.46 -19.71
C ALA A 431 -11.70 1.80 -21.06
N ARG A 432 -10.68 1.54 -21.90
CA ARG A 432 -10.87 0.79 -23.15
C ARG A 432 -11.23 -0.66 -22.91
N ALA A 433 -10.65 -1.31 -21.91
CA ALA A 433 -11.07 -2.66 -21.52
C ALA A 433 -12.52 -2.68 -21.00
N LEU A 434 -12.91 -1.70 -20.18
CA LEU A 434 -14.30 -1.55 -19.76
C LEU A 434 -15.24 -1.34 -20.96
N CYS A 435 -14.86 -0.54 -21.96
CA CYS A 435 -15.62 -0.41 -23.21
C CYS A 435 -15.77 -1.77 -23.91
N ALA A 436 -14.69 -2.54 -24.04
CA ALA A 436 -14.73 -3.86 -24.68
C ALA A 436 -15.61 -4.86 -23.90
N VAL A 437 -15.59 -4.81 -22.56
CA VAL A 437 -16.50 -5.58 -21.70
C VAL A 437 -17.96 -5.17 -21.94
N LEU A 438 -18.26 -3.86 -21.98
CA LEU A 438 -19.60 -3.33 -22.24
C LEU A 438 -20.13 -3.72 -23.63
N GLU A 439 -19.30 -3.64 -24.67
CA GLU A 439 -19.69 -4.09 -26.02
C GLU A 439 -20.02 -5.58 -26.06
N SER A 440 -19.29 -6.38 -25.28
CA SER A 440 -19.47 -7.82 -25.22
C SER A 440 -20.72 -8.21 -24.43
N ALA A 441 -21.02 -7.49 -23.34
CA ALA A 441 -22.22 -7.71 -22.53
C ALA A 441 -23.51 -7.20 -23.20
N THR A 442 -23.46 -6.04 -23.86
CA THR A 442 -24.67 -5.41 -24.44
C THR A 442 -24.92 -5.75 -25.90
N GLY A 443 -23.91 -6.29 -26.60
CA GLY A 443 -23.93 -6.49 -28.06
C GLY A 443 -23.91 -5.18 -28.87
N SER A 444 -23.88 -4.02 -28.21
CA SER A 444 -23.91 -2.70 -28.84
C SER A 444 -22.51 -2.07 -28.81
N LYS A 445 -22.11 -1.43 -29.91
CA LYS A 445 -20.84 -0.68 -29.93
C LYS A 445 -20.93 0.55 -29.04
N VAL A 446 -19.84 0.85 -28.33
CA VAL A 446 -19.74 2.09 -27.55
C VAL A 446 -19.59 3.30 -28.49
N PRO A 447 -20.15 4.48 -28.15
CA PRO A 447 -20.13 5.65 -29.01
C PRO A 447 -18.76 6.36 -28.96
N ILE A 448 -17.78 5.83 -29.67
CA ILE A 448 -16.42 6.40 -29.79
C ILE A 448 -16.27 7.10 -31.13
N THR A 449 -15.99 8.40 -31.11
CA THR A 449 -15.82 9.22 -32.31
C THR A 449 -14.39 9.18 -32.88
N ASP A 450 -13.38 8.92 -32.05
CA ASP A 450 -11.97 8.81 -32.47
C ASP A 450 -11.66 7.40 -33.00
N GLU A 451 -11.28 7.32 -34.29
CA GLU A 451 -10.92 6.07 -34.96
C GLU A 451 -9.71 5.37 -34.30
N LYS A 452 -8.76 6.14 -33.76
CA LYS A 452 -7.59 5.59 -33.05
C LYS A 452 -8.03 4.92 -31.76
N ALA A 453 -8.86 5.59 -30.96
CA ALA A 453 -9.45 5.01 -29.76
C ALA A 453 -10.26 3.74 -30.06
N ALA A 454 -11.06 3.74 -31.14
CA ALA A 454 -11.82 2.56 -31.57
C ALA A 454 -10.91 1.37 -31.92
N LYS A 455 -9.82 1.59 -32.66
CA LYS A 455 -8.81 0.54 -32.95
C LYS A 455 -8.17 -0.02 -31.69
N LEU A 456 -7.84 0.85 -30.73
CA LEU A 456 -7.27 0.43 -29.45
C LEU A 456 -8.28 -0.37 -28.61
N ILE A 457 -9.56 -0.03 -28.61
CA ILE A 457 -10.60 -0.81 -27.93
C ILE A 457 -10.71 -2.20 -28.55
N ALA A 458 -10.67 -2.32 -29.88
CA ALA A 458 -10.67 -3.62 -30.56
C ALA A 458 -9.44 -4.48 -30.17
N LEU A 459 -8.27 -3.86 -29.99
CA LEU A 459 -7.06 -4.53 -29.52
C LEU A 459 -7.20 -5.02 -28.06
N GLU A 460 -7.70 -4.18 -27.14
CA GLU A 460 -7.92 -4.63 -25.76
C GLU A 460 -8.99 -5.72 -25.70
N LYS A 461 -10.04 -5.63 -26.55
CA LYS A 461 -11.08 -6.66 -26.67
C LYS A 461 -10.48 -8.02 -27.01
N GLN A 462 -9.54 -8.09 -27.95
CA GLN A 462 -8.87 -9.35 -28.28
C GLN A 462 -8.12 -9.96 -27.09
N LYS A 463 -7.53 -9.12 -26.21
CA LYS A 463 -6.78 -9.58 -25.04
C LYS A 463 -7.66 -10.07 -23.90
N ILE A 464 -8.78 -9.39 -23.65
CA ILE A 464 -9.61 -9.66 -22.46
C ILE A 464 -10.82 -10.56 -22.75
N MET A 465 -11.19 -10.78 -24.02
CA MET A 465 -12.44 -11.47 -24.36
C MET A 465 -12.46 -12.94 -23.90
N THR A 466 -11.33 -13.65 -23.92
CA THR A 466 -11.27 -15.02 -23.41
C THR A 466 -11.60 -15.04 -21.92
N ALA A 467 -10.91 -14.21 -21.14
CA ALA A 467 -11.13 -14.07 -19.70
C ALA A 467 -12.57 -13.66 -19.36
N PHE A 468 -13.15 -12.69 -20.08
CA PHE A 468 -14.56 -12.30 -19.88
C PHE A 468 -15.55 -13.45 -20.10
N LYS A 469 -15.27 -14.37 -21.05
CA LYS A 469 -16.14 -15.53 -21.31
C LYS A 469 -16.03 -16.59 -20.23
N GLU A 470 -14.84 -16.77 -19.67
CA GLU A 470 -14.57 -17.75 -18.61
C GLU A 470 -15.26 -17.33 -17.31
N GLY A 471 -15.15 -16.06 -16.93
CA GLY A 471 -15.85 -15.54 -15.77
C GLY A 471 -15.26 -14.26 -15.18
N PRO A 472 -15.91 -13.72 -14.13
CA PRO A 472 -15.42 -12.52 -13.46
C PRO A 472 -14.06 -12.70 -12.78
N ARG A 473 -13.69 -13.92 -12.37
CA ARG A 473 -12.38 -14.22 -11.74
C ARG A 473 -11.25 -14.26 -12.74
N GLU A 474 -11.48 -14.87 -13.89
CA GLU A 474 -10.52 -14.88 -14.98
C GLU A 474 -10.31 -13.48 -15.53
N LEU A 475 -11.40 -12.68 -15.61
CA LEU A 475 -11.31 -11.27 -15.94
C LEU A 475 -10.54 -10.47 -14.87
N GLU A 476 -10.73 -10.76 -13.59
CA GLU A 476 -9.97 -10.15 -12.49
C GLU A 476 -8.45 -10.38 -12.67
N CYS A 477 -8.03 -11.64 -12.83
CA CYS A 477 -6.63 -11.99 -13.06
C CYS A 477 -6.06 -11.26 -14.29
N CYS A 478 -6.84 -11.18 -15.38
CA CYS A 478 -6.43 -10.51 -16.61
C CYS A 478 -6.25 -8.99 -16.43
N LEU A 479 -7.16 -8.32 -15.73
CA LEU A 479 -7.16 -6.86 -15.59
C LEU A 479 -6.17 -6.35 -14.53
N PHE A 480 -5.95 -7.13 -13.46
CA PHE A 480 -5.23 -6.66 -12.30
C PHE A 480 -3.89 -7.35 -12.04
N ASP A 481 -3.78 -8.64 -12.34
CA ASP A 481 -2.63 -9.47 -11.92
C ASP A 481 -1.68 -9.77 -13.09
N SER A 482 -2.13 -9.58 -14.33
CA SER A 482 -1.27 -9.68 -15.51
C SER A 482 -0.33 -8.47 -15.64
N ASN A 483 0.97 -8.72 -15.55
CA ASN A 483 2.03 -7.74 -15.85
C ASN A 483 1.86 -7.12 -17.26
N ASP A 484 1.31 -7.85 -18.21
CA ASP A 484 1.11 -7.40 -19.60
C ASP A 484 -0.04 -6.38 -19.75
N PHE A 485 -1.02 -6.44 -18.84
CA PHE A 485 -2.13 -5.50 -18.84
C PHE A 485 -1.77 -4.20 -18.12
N VAL A 486 -0.95 -4.26 -17.05
CA VAL A 486 -0.64 -3.09 -16.20
C VAL A 486 0.69 -2.40 -16.56
N SER A 487 1.63 -3.08 -17.23
CA SER A 487 2.94 -2.47 -17.52
C SER A 487 2.86 -1.36 -18.58
N SER A 488 3.03 -0.13 -18.09
CA SER A 488 3.41 1.06 -18.86
C SER A 488 4.94 1.20 -18.90
N MET A 489 5.69 0.09 -19.02
CA MET A 489 7.08 0.19 -19.46
C MET A 489 7.05 0.76 -20.88
N ARG A 490 7.57 1.99 -21.05
CA ARG A 490 8.09 2.40 -22.36
C ARG A 490 8.94 1.24 -22.88
N PRO A 491 8.90 0.91 -24.19
CA PRO A 491 9.97 0.09 -24.73
C PRO A 491 11.26 0.84 -24.44
N SER A 492 12.03 0.35 -23.46
CA SER A 492 13.43 0.68 -23.38
C SER A 492 13.99 0.32 -24.74
N LEU A 493 14.72 1.24 -25.33
CA LEU A 493 15.54 0.99 -26.51
C LEU A 493 16.58 -0.06 -26.10
N THR A 494 16.18 -1.32 -26.06
CA THR A 494 17.07 -2.46 -26.05
C THR A 494 17.38 -2.77 -27.49
N SER A 495 18.65 -2.61 -27.84
CA SER A 495 19.19 -2.94 -29.15
C SER A 495 18.75 -4.34 -29.60
N PRO A 496 18.57 -4.61 -30.91
CA PRO A 496 17.94 -5.83 -31.44
C PRO A 496 18.69 -7.16 -31.21
N SER A 497 19.71 -7.20 -30.35
CA SER A 497 20.68 -8.29 -30.25
C SER A 497 20.40 -9.32 -29.15
N GLN A 498 19.37 -9.16 -28.31
CA GLN A 498 19.12 -10.11 -27.20
C GLN A 498 17.83 -10.95 -27.28
N VAL A 499 16.96 -10.75 -28.28
CA VAL A 499 15.74 -11.57 -28.44
C VAL A 499 16.02 -12.92 -29.16
N LYS A 500 17.21 -13.12 -29.74
CA LYS A 500 17.54 -14.37 -30.46
C LYS A 500 18.14 -15.49 -29.59
N ALA A 501 18.42 -15.27 -28.31
CA ALA A 501 19.02 -16.29 -27.45
C ALA A 501 18.00 -17.27 -26.81
N ALA A 502 16.70 -16.94 -26.80
CA ALA A 502 15.67 -17.78 -26.17
C ALA A 502 14.91 -18.72 -27.12
N ALA A 503 15.09 -18.60 -28.44
CA ALA A 503 14.36 -19.39 -29.45
C ALA A 503 15.10 -20.64 -29.97
N ASN A 504 16.36 -20.87 -29.59
CA ASN A 504 17.19 -21.97 -30.13
C ASN A 504 17.49 -23.08 -29.13
N ARG A 505 16.49 -23.53 -28.35
CA ARG A 505 16.53 -24.83 -27.67
C ARG A 505 15.33 -25.70 -28.06
N SER A 506 15.25 -26.06 -29.33
CA SER A 506 14.59 -27.28 -29.80
C SER A 506 15.03 -27.58 -31.25
N GLY A 507 15.57 -28.77 -31.52
CA GLY A 507 15.74 -29.28 -32.89
C GLY A 507 17.17 -29.58 -33.35
N LYS A 508 17.47 -30.89 -33.38
CA LYS A 508 18.67 -31.63 -33.84
C LYS A 508 19.11 -31.45 -35.32
N ILE A 509 20.44 -31.56 -35.51
CA ILE A 509 21.26 -32.22 -36.58
C ILE A 509 21.39 -31.56 -37.97
N GLY A 510 22.64 -31.33 -38.38
CA GLY A 510 23.07 -31.19 -39.78
C GLY A 510 24.48 -30.59 -39.94
N ALA A 511 25.38 -31.31 -40.63
CA ALA A 511 26.82 -31.08 -40.73
C ALA A 511 27.27 -29.86 -41.57
N GLY A 512 28.48 -29.33 -41.27
CA GLY A 512 29.25 -28.47 -42.18
C GLY A 512 30.16 -27.43 -41.48
N GLN A 513 31.46 -27.67 -41.44
CA GLN A 513 32.54 -26.68 -41.23
C GLN A 513 33.33 -26.57 -42.57
N PRO A 514 34.25 -25.59 -42.80
CA PRO A 514 34.66 -24.44 -41.96
C PRO A 514 34.87 -23.10 -42.73
N SER A 515 35.08 -22.00 -42.01
CA SER A 515 36.21 -21.06 -42.25
C SER A 515 36.28 -19.96 -41.19
N ASP A 516 37.52 -19.69 -40.79
CA ASP A 516 38.00 -18.84 -39.71
C ASP A 516 37.78 -17.33 -39.91
N VAL A 517 37.32 -16.62 -38.88
CA VAL A 517 37.84 -15.30 -38.47
C VAL A 517 37.63 -15.12 -36.96
N LYS A 518 38.73 -14.99 -36.19
CA LYS A 518 38.73 -14.62 -34.76
C LYS A 518 38.38 -13.12 -34.58
N PRO A 519 37.56 -12.73 -33.60
CA PRO A 519 37.57 -11.39 -33.03
C PRO A 519 38.45 -11.33 -31.74
N PRO A 520 38.91 -10.13 -31.34
CA PRO A 520 39.92 -9.96 -30.31
C PRO A 520 39.35 -10.13 -28.90
N VAL A 521 40.18 -10.65 -28.01
CA VAL A 521 39.97 -10.67 -26.55
C VAL A 521 40.30 -9.28 -26.01
N VAL A 522 39.37 -8.65 -25.31
CA VAL A 522 39.63 -7.51 -24.43
C VAL A 522 39.22 -7.91 -23.02
N ASN A 523 40.20 -7.99 -22.13
CA ASN A 523 40.03 -8.24 -20.70
C ASN A 523 39.30 -7.05 -20.05
N HIS A 524 38.25 -7.33 -19.29
CA HIS A 524 37.64 -6.39 -18.34
C HIS A 524 38.07 -6.76 -16.93
N ASP A 525 39.33 -6.49 -16.60
CA ASP A 525 39.81 -6.34 -15.23
C ASP A 525 40.55 -5.00 -15.20
N ASP A 526 39.83 -3.94 -14.80
CA ASP A 526 40.38 -2.70 -14.20
C ASP A 526 39.30 -1.58 -14.20
N VAL A 527 38.50 -1.52 -13.14
CA VAL A 527 37.90 -0.25 -12.67
C VAL A 527 37.92 -0.26 -11.13
N PRO A 528 38.70 0.62 -10.46
CA PRO A 528 38.79 0.63 -9.00
C PRO A 528 37.58 1.31 -8.33
N ILE A 529 37.07 0.66 -7.28
CA ILE A 529 36.11 1.22 -6.32
C ILE A 529 36.87 2.19 -5.38
N PRO A 530 36.44 3.45 -5.18
CA PRO A 530 37.10 4.34 -4.23
C PRO A 530 36.85 3.89 -2.77
N LYS A 531 37.92 3.55 -2.06
CA LYS A 531 37.93 3.30 -0.62
C LYS A 531 37.98 4.64 0.13
N LEU A 532 37.06 4.82 1.08
CA LEU A 532 37.11 5.87 2.11
C LEU A 532 38.47 5.86 2.82
N SER A 533 39.12 7.02 2.91
CA SER A 533 40.45 7.17 3.51
C SER A 533 40.45 6.93 5.02
N ALA A 534 41.42 6.15 5.48
CA ALA A 534 41.62 5.68 6.86
C ALA A 534 42.02 6.77 7.89
N SER A 535 41.80 8.05 7.62
CA SER A 535 42.20 9.16 8.52
C SER A 535 41.18 9.52 9.61
N LEU A 536 40.02 8.84 9.66
CA LEU A 536 38.96 9.09 10.66
C LEU A 536 38.78 7.99 11.72
N GLN A 537 39.49 6.85 11.60
CA GLN A 537 39.34 5.73 12.55
C GLN A 537 40.30 5.78 13.76
N GLN A 538 41.16 6.81 13.89
CA GLN A 538 42.21 6.84 14.92
C GLN A 538 42.03 7.92 16.00
N LYS A 539 40.80 8.24 16.42
CA LYS A 539 40.55 9.16 17.54
C LYS A 539 39.55 8.72 18.61
N ILE A 540 39.22 7.44 18.69
CA ILE A 540 38.43 6.87 19.81
C ILE A 540 39.10 5.58 20.32
N ARG A 541 40.28 5.73 20.91
CA ARG A 541 40.83 4.76 21.87
C ARG A 541 41.62 5.53 22.93
N ARG A 542 40.92 6.00 23.96
CA ARG A 542 41.53 6.32 25.25
C ARG A 542 40.75 5.59 26.34
N LYS A 543 41.50 4.81 27.12
CA LYS A 543 41.09 3.95 28.25
C LYS A 543 40.41 4.77 29.38
N PRO A 544 39.63 4.12 30.26
CA PRO A 544 39.08 4.74 31.47
C PRO A 544 40.17 4.94 32.54
N PRO A 545 40.01 5.89 33.49
CA PRO A 545 40.92 6.04 34.61
C PRO A 545 40.67 4.97 35.69
N GLN A 546 41.75 4.59 36.37
CA GLN A 546 41.74 3.92 37.68
C GLN A 546 41.41 4.93 38.78
#